data_AF-A0A5D3YJ41-F1
#
_entry.id   AF-A0A5D3YJ41-F1
#
_cell.length_a   1.000
_cell.length_b   1.000
_cell.length_c   1.000
_cell.angle_alpha   90.00
_cell.angle_beta   90.00
_cell.angle_gamma   90.00
#
_symmetry.space_group_name_H-M   'P 1'
#
loop_
_entity.id
_entity.type
_entity.pdbx_description
1 polymer ?
#
loop_
_entity_poly.entity_id
_entity_poly.type
_entity_poly.pdbx_seq_one_letter_code
_entity_poly.pdbx_strand_id
1 'polypeptide(L)'
;MNRMNIRFTLITISLLVFLSSCQMGRSDYMSEEQRKELETAYDSLQSNYKMLLANYEGATDTLPSDIQSLYSQMQNMHSEMDVSHRQMMAGNMGRHMQGDNMMAEGMGRHMQGHMTGEWYSQMMGMHEQMARLHQQMGQQNMARMNRRLSEEYGKMIKMIPDLDEPTEIPFNEEGDPTLLNGESLFSQNCASCHGGNAEGVSGAFPPLLNSEWITGDKSTPIRILLHGLQGEIEVQGQTYQGIMPSFKARLSAAEIASLLTYLREKSDGDYPTVSQQDVVEVANSFSNRTTPWSASELNKN
;
A
#
# COMPACT_ATOMS: atom_id res chain seq x y z
N MET A 1 -31.95 56.02 -19.61
CA MET A 1 -31.87 54.55 -19.52
C MET A 1 -31.62 54.14 -18.08
N ASN A 2 -32.44 53.21 -17.59
CA ASN A 2 -32.89 53.12 -16.20
C ASN A 2 -31.90 52.33 -15.32
N ARG A 3 -31.30 52.96 -14.30
CA ARG A 3 -30.35 52.33 -13.34
C ARG A 3 -30.95 51.15 -12.54
N MET A 4 -32.27 50.99 -12.58
CA MET A 4 -33.00 49.94 -11.87
C MET A 4 -32.93 48.57 -12.59
N ASN A 5 -32.79 48.54 -13.92
CA ASN A 5 -32.68 47.29 -14.68
C ASN A 5 -31.30 46.64 -14.56
N ILE A 6 -30.23 47.43 -14.38
CA ILE A 6 -28.85 46.93 -14.26
C ILE A 6 -28.66 46.19 -12.93
N ARG A 7 -29.32 46.65 -11.85
CA ARG A 7 -29.27 45.99 -10.53
C ARG A 7 -30.03 44.66 -10.51
N PHE A 8 -31.15 44.54 -11.23
CA PHE A 8 -31.88 43.26 -11.31
C PHE A 8 -31.14 42.21 -12.14
N THR A 9 -30.48 42.60 -13.24
CA THR A 9 -29.70 41.65 -14.06
C THR A 9 -28.42 41.18 -13.37
N LEU A 10 -27.78 42.00 -12.54
CA LEU A 10 -26.57 41.60 -11.79
C LEU A 10 -26.87 40.68 -10.60
N ILE A 11 -28.04 40.81 -9.97
CA ILE A 11 -28.46 39.94 -8.86
C ILE A 11 -28.86 38.54 -9.37
N THR A 12 -29.52 38.44 -10.53
CA THR A 12 -29.88 37.14 -11.11
C THR A 12 -28.67 36.37 -11.66
N ILE A 13 -27.67 37.06 -12.24
CA ILE A 13 -26.42 36.42 -12.67
C ILE A 13 -25.58 35.96 -11.48
N SER A 14 -25.56 36.72 -10.37
CA SER A 14 -24.84 36.31 -9.15
C SER A 14 -25.50 35.09 -8.48
N LEU A 15 -26.83 34.99 -8.46
CA LEU A 15 -27.53 33.80 -7.93
C LEU A 15 -27.33 32.55 -8.81
N LEU A 16 -27.27 32.71 -10.14
CA LEU A 16 -27.00 31.60 -11.06
C LEU A 16 -25.54 31.10 -10.97
N VAL A 17 -24.58 32.00 -10.76
CA VAL A 17 -23.17 31.62 -10.53
C VAL A 17 -22.99 30.96 -9.15
N PHE A 18 -23.67 31.45 -8.11
CA PHE A 18 -23.59 30.82 -6.78
C PHE A 18 -24.29 29.45 -6.68
N LEU A 19 -25.37 29.21 -7.43
CA LEU A 19 -26.01 27.89 -7.49
C LEU A 19 -25.22 26.88 -8.33
N SER A 20 -24.43 27.34 -9.31
CA SER A 20 -23.54 26.47 -10.09
C SER A 20 -22.28 26.06 -9.32
N SER A 21 -21.84 26.87 -8.35
CA SER A 21 -20.66 26.57 -7.51
C SER A 21 -20.94 25.58 -6.36
N CYS A 22 -22.20 25.25 -6.08
CA CYS A 22 -22.55 24.18 -5.12
C CYS A 22 -22.66 22.78 -5.75
N GLN A 23 -22.49 22.67 -7.08
CA GLN A 23 -22.57 21.40 -7.80
C GLN A 23 -21.20 20.85 -8.22
N MET A 24 -20.10 21.54 -7.92
CA MET A 24 -18.73 21.10 -8.20
C MET A 24 -18.08 20.44 -6.97
N GLY A 25 -18.82 19.54 -6.32
CA GLY A 25 -18.37 18.83 -5.10
C GLY A 25 -18.76 17.35 -5.07
N ARG A 26 -19.13 16.77 -6.20
CA ARG A 26 -19.26 15.33 -6.37
C ARG A 26 -18.09 14.91 -7.27
N SER A 27 -17.11 14.18 -6.75
CA SER A 27 -16.17 13.52 -7.65
C SER A 27 -16.97 12.46 -8.42
N ASP A 28 -17.24 12.72 -9.69
CA ASP A 28 -17.81 11.76 -10.65
C ASP A 28 -16.76 10.69 -11.02
N TYR A 29 -16.11 10.11 -10.01
CA TYR A 29 -15.02 9.16 -10.19
C TYR A 29 -15.50 7.80 -10.71
N MET A 30 -16.75 7.43 -10.41
CA MET A 30 -17.40 6.21 -10.90
C MET A 30 -18.89 6.47 -11.16
N SER A 31 -19.42 5.91 -12.23
CA SER A 31 -20.88 5.86 -12.45
C SER A 31 -21.57 5.04 -11.35
N GLU A 32 -22.86 5.27 -11.10
CA GLU A 32 -23.63 4.46 -10.13
C GLU A 32 -23.62 2.96 -10.47
N GLU A 33 -23.54 2.62 -11.76
CA GLU A 33 -23.41 1.23 -12.21
C GLU A 33 -22.05 0.62 -11.81
N GLN A 34 -20.96 1.33 -12.09
CA GLN A 34 -19.61 0.92 -11.67
C GLN A 34 -19.50 0.84 -10.14
N ARG A 35 -20.11 1.79 -9.42
CA ARG A 35 -20.14 1.81 -7.96
C ARG A 35 -20.84 0.56 -7.40
N LYS A 36 -21.99 0.19 -7.97
CA LYS A 36 -22.74 -1.01 -7.60
C LYS A 36 -21.98 -2.30 -7.94
N GLU A 37 -21.30 -2.33 -9.09
CA GLU A 37 -20.45 -3.46 -9.48
C GLU A 37 -19.29 -3.64 -8.48
N LEU A 38 -18.64 -2.55 -8.09
CA LEU A 38 -17.58 -2.55 -7.08
C LEU A 38 -18.08 -2.98 -5.70
N GLU A 39 -19.25 -2.50 -5.24
CA GLU A 39 -19.89 -2.95 -3.98
C GLU A 39 -20.16 -4.46 -4.01
N THR A 40 -20.69 -4.96 -5.13
CA THR A 40 -21.00 -6.41 -5.26
C THR A 40 -19.73 -7.27 -5.23
N ALA A 41 -18.67 -6.81 -5.92
CA ALA A 41 -17.38 -7.50 -5.91
C ALA A 41 -16.72 -7.44 -4.52
N TYR A 42 -16.86 -6.33 -3.81
CA TYR A 42 -16.40 -6.17 -2.43
C TYR A 42 -17.14 -7.09 -1.45
N ASP A 43 -18.47 -7.21 -1.54
CA ASP A 43 -19.25 -8.12 -0.70
C ASP A 43 -18.85 -9.59 -0.93
N SER A 44 -18.60 -9.97 -2.19
CA SER A 44 -18.04 -11.29 -2.54
C SER A 44 -16.68 -11.52 -1.87
N LEU A 45 -15.78 -10.53 -1.96
CA LEU A 45 -14.46 -10.56 -1.34
C LEU A 45 -14.55 -10.75 0.18
N GLN A 46 -15.39 -9.96 0.86
CA GLN A 46 -15.60 -10.05 2.32
C GLN A 46 -16.17 -11.42 2.74
N SER A 47 -17.11 -11.96 1.98
CA SER A 47 -17.65 -13.30 2.22
C SER A 47 -16.57 -14.39 2.07
N ASN A 48 -15.76 -14.32 1.02
CA ASN A 48 -14.63 -15.23 0.81
C ASN A 48 -13.59 -15.12 1.93
N TYR A 49 -13.31 -13.90 2.39
CA TYR A 49 -12.39 -13.66 3.49
C TYR A 49 -12.89 -14.24 4.81
N LYS A 50 -14.18 -14.06 5.13
CA LYS A 50 -14.80 -14.67 6.31
C LYS A 50 -14.72 -16.20 6.29
N MET A 51 -14.91 -16.82 5.13
CA MET A 51 -14.72 -18.27 4.98
C MET A 51 -13.26 -18.69 5.24
N LEU A 52 -12.29 -17.92 4.73
CA LEU A 52 -10.88 -18.16 5.00
C LEU A 52 -10.57 -18.08 6.50
N LEU A 53 -11.07 -17.06 7.20
CA LEU A 53 -10.87 -16.90 8.64
C LEU A 53 -11.45 -18.06 9.46
N ALA A 54 -12.66 -18.52 9.14
CA ALA A 54 -13.26 -19.66 9.82
C ALA A 54 -12.43 -20.95 9.68
N ASN A 55 -11.73 -21.12 8.55
CA ASN A 55 -10.82 -22.25 8.37
C ASN A 55 -9.53 -22.09 9.18
N TYR A 56 -9.01 -20.87 9.34
CA TYR A 56 -7.87 -20.61 10.21
C TYR A 56 -8.21 -20.87 11.67
N GLU A 57 -9.36 -20.39 12.15
CA GLU A 57 -9.84 -20.64 13.53
C GLU A 57 -9.94 -22.15 13.82
N GLY A 58 -10.43 -22.93 12.85
CA GLY A 58 -10.49 -24.40 12.96
C GLY A 58 -9.12 -25.11 12.91
N ALA A 59 -8.06 -24.43 12.48
CA ALA A 59 -6.71 -24.98 12.32
C ALA A 59 -5.68 -24.39 13.31
N THR A 60 -6.09 -23.45 14.18
CA THR A 60 -5.21 -22.61 15.01
C THR A 60 -4.17 -23.43 15.79
N ASP A 61 -4.57 -24.54 16.40
CA ASP A 61 -3.70 -25.40 17.23
C ASP A 61 -2.61 -26.15 16.44
N THR A 62 -2.70 -26.17 15.10
CA THR A 62 -1.77 -26.91 14.22
C THR A 62 -0.82 -26.01 13.43
N LEU A 63 -1.00 -24.70 13.52
CA LEU A 63 -0.21 -23.73 12.77
C LEU A 63 1.03 -23.29 13.56
N PRO A 64 2.20 -23.15 12.92
CA PRO A 64 3.37 -22.54 13.58
C PRO A 64 3.07 -21.12 14.07
N SER A 65 3.72 -20.69 15.16
CA SER A 65 3.52 -19.38 15.80
C SER A 65 3.64 -18.20 14.84
N ASP A 66 4.61 -18.25 13.94
CA ASP A 66 4.90 -17.16 13.00
C ASP A 66 3.76 -17.00 12.00
N ILE A 67 3.12 -18.11 11.64
CA ILE A 67 1.96 -18.15 10.77
C ILE A 67 0.72 -17.62 11.49
N GLN A 68 0.56 -17.94 12.78
CA GLN A 68 -0.51 -17.35 13.60
C GLN A 68 -0.38 -15.83 13.71
N SER A 69 0.83 -15.32 13.99
CA SER A 69 1.11 -13.88 14.06
C SER A 69 0.80 -13.19 12.73
N LEU A 70 1.24 -13.78 11.62
CA LEU A 70 0.94 -13.29 10.29
C LEU A 70 -0.59 -13.20 10.05
N TYR A 71 -1.37 -14.18 10.50
CA TYR A 71 -2.82 -14.12 10.36
C TYR A 71 -3.48 -13.01 11.18
N SER A 72 -3.04 -12.81 12.42
CA SER A 72 -3.55 -11.71 13.24
C SER A 72 -3.24 -10.36 12.58
N GLN A 73 -2.07 -10.21 11.97
CA GLN A 73 -1.72 -9.00 11.23
C GLN A 73 -2.57 -8.82 9.96
N MET A 74 -2.81 -9.90 9.21
CA MET A 74 -3.72 -9.88 8.07
C MET A 74 -5.14 -9.47 8.48
N GLN A 75 -5.65 -9.94 9.63
CA GLN A 75 -6.95 -9.54 10.17
C GLN A 75 -7.04 -8.04 10.45
N ASN A 76 -6.02 -7.48 11.09
CA ASN A 76 -5.97 -6.05 11.37
C ASN A 76 -5.97 -5.25 10.06
N MET A 77 -5.16 -5.65 9.07
CA MET A 77 -5.10 -4.99 7.78
C MET A 77 -6.44 -5.03 7.04
N HIS A 78 -7.12 -6.18 7.01
CA HIS A 78 -8.45 -6.30 6.41
C HIS A 78 -9.49 -5.43 7.13
N SER A 79 -9.43 -5.34 8.46
CA SER A 79 -10.36 -4.54 9.27
C SER A 79 -10.20 -3.03 9.02
N GLU A 80 -8.98 -2.53 9.01
CA GLU A 80 -8.70 -1.12 8.71
C GLU A 80 -9.19 -0.74 7.31
N MET A 81 -9.06 -1.68 6.38
CA MET A 81 -9.43 -1.47 4.99
C MET A 81 -10.92 -1.51 4.75
N ASP A 82 -11.65 -2.32 5.51
CA ASP A 82 -13.11 -2.29 5.48
C ASP A 82 -13.67 -0.94 5.96
N VAL A 83 -12.99 -0.29 6.89
CA VAL A 83 -13.33 1.09 7.29
C VAL A 83 -13.05 2.06 6.13
N SER A 84 -11.87 1.99 5.52
CA SER A 84 -11.47 2.87 4.42
C SER A 84 -12.35 2.70 3.16
N HIS A 85 -12.66 1.47 2.77
CA HIS A 85 -13.55 1.18 1.64
C HIS A 85 -14.95 1.76 1.89
N ARG A 86 -15.53 1.54 3.07
CA ARG A 86 -16.84 2.10 3.42
C ARG A 86 -16.84 3.62 3.44
N GLN A 87 -15.75 4.26 3.88
CA GLN A 87 -15.61 5.72 3.85
C GLN A 87 -15.58 6.27 2.41
N MET A 88 -14.87 5.59 1.49
CA MET A 88 -14.89 5.92 0.07
C MET A 88 -16.30 5.83 -0.51
N MET A 89 -16.98 4.70 -0.29
CA MET A 89 -18.31 4.45 -0.87
C MET A 89 -19.39 5.38 -0.29
N ALA A 90 -19.20 5.88 0.92
CA ALA A 90 -20.10 6.84 1.58
C ALA A 90 -19.96 8.28 1.06
N GLY A 91 -19.00 8.58 0.17
CA GLY A 91 -18.86 9.89 -0.49
C GLY A 91 -18.53 11.06 0.44
N ASN A 92 -18.09 10.80 1.68
CA ASN A 92 -17.84 11.82 2.71
C ASN A 92 -16.35 12.19 2.84
N MET A 93 -15.63 12.30 1.72
CA MET A 93 -14.21 12.67 1.70
C MET A 93 -13.91 14.14 2.07
N GLY A 94 -14.88 14.92 2.57
CA GLY A 94 -14.75 16.37 2.74
C GLY A 94 -15.11 16.97 4.10
N ARG A 95 -15.34 16.18 5.16
CA ARG A 95 -15.94 16.73 6.41
C ARG A 95 -15.19 16.53 7.73
N HIS A 96 -13.92 16.17 7.70
CA HIS A 96 -13.02 16.31 8.86
C HIS A 96 -11.99 17.40 8.58
N MET A 97 -12.43 18.66 8.69
CA MET A 97 -11.60 19.85 8.51
C MET A 97 -11.92 20.84 9.62
N GLN A 98 -11.42 20.63 10.85
CA GLN A 98 -11.22 21.66 11.89
C GLN A 98 -10.71 20.98 13.18
N GLY A 99 -9.38 20.88 13.30
CA GLY A 99 -8.68 20.46 14.50
C GLY A 99 -7.25 21.04 14.49
N ASP A 100 -6.88 21.78 15.52
CA ASP A 100 -5.63 22.56 15.61
C ASP A 100 -4.39 21.69 15.91
N ASN A 101 -4.06 20.69 15.07
CA ASN A 101 -2.83 19.90 15.25
C ASN A 101 -2.19 19.44 13.93
N MET A 102 -1.56 20.39 13.24
CA MET A 102 -1.08 20.26 11.86
C MET A 102 0.06 19.26 11.62
N MET A 103 0.74 18.73 12.65
CA MET A 103 1.93 17.87 12.49
C MET A 103 1.67 16.37 12.68
N ALA A 104 0.62 15.99 13.42
CA ALA A 104 0.22 14.58 13.61
C ALA A 104 -0.83 14.14 12.58
N GLU A 105 -1.64 15.08 12.09
CA GLU A 105 -2.69 14.82 11.10
C GLU A 105 -2.17 14.73 9.66
N GLY A 106 -0.97 15.24 9.37
CA GLY A 106 -0.35 15.14 8.04
C GLY A 106 -0.16 13.69 7.58
N MET A 107 0.14 12.79 8.53
CA MET A 107 0.29 11.36 8.27
C MET A 107 -1.04 10.65 7.97
N GLY A 108 -2.17 11.17 8.48
CA GLY A 108 -3.50 10.60 8.23
C GLY A 108 -4.21 11.17 7.00
N ARG A 109 -3.69 12.24 6.39
CA ARG A 109 -4.38 13.06 5.35
C ARG A 109 -4.12 12.63 3.91
N HIS A 110 -3.16 11.76 3.65
CA HIS A 110 -2.76 11.37 2.29
C HIS A 110 -3.05 9.90 1.95
N MET A 111 -3.72 9.18 2.86
CA MET A 111 -3.99 7.75 2.79
C MET A 111 -5.39 7.39 2.25
N GLN A 112 -6.15 8.31 1.64
CA GLN A 112 -7.57 8.03 1.33
C GLN A 112 -7.98 8.01 -0.15
N GLY A 113 -7.31 8.73 -1.05
CA GLY A 113 -7.69 8.78 -2.49
C GLY A 113 -7.07 7.68 -3.34
N HIS A 114 -5.77 7.42 -3.16
CA HIS A 114 -4.95 6.53 -3.99
C HIS A 114 -4.68 5.16 -3.35
N MET A 115 -5.24 4.96 -2.15
CA MET A 115 -5.05 3.77 -1.30
C MET A 115 -5.88 2.56 -1.71
N THR A 116 -6.61 2.59 -2.82
CA THR A 116 -7.36 1.43 -3.29
C THR A 116 -6.57 0.56 -4.24
N GLY A 117 -6.08 1.09 -5.36
CA GLY A 117 -5.43 0.26 -6.39
C GLY A 117 -4.17 -0.46 -5.94
N GLU A 118 -3.22 0.29 -5.39
CA GLU A 118 -1.99 -0.29 -4.84
C GLU A 118 -2.27 -1.23 -3.69
N TRP A 119 -3.31 -0.96 -2.89
CA TRP A 119 -3.69 -1.86 -1.81
C TRP A 119 -4.27 -3.16 -2.34
N TYR A 120 -5.21 -3.10 -3.30
CA TYR A 120 -5.72 -4.29 -3.94
C TYR A 120 -4.58 -5.08 -4.61
N SER A 121 -3.55 -4.40 -5.16
CA SER A 121 -2.33 -5.03 -5.68
C SER A 121 -1.51 -5.72 -4.58
N GLN A 122 -1.32 -5.06 -3.43
CA GLN A 122 -0.65 -5.62 -2.26
C GLN A 122 -1.38 -6.86 -1.72
N MET A 123 -2.71 -6.78 -1.58
CA MET A 123 -3.53 -7.89 -1.09
C MET A 123 -3.57 -9.06 -2.07
N MET A 124 -3.64 -8.77 -3.37
CA MET A 124 -3.49 -9.77 -4.42
C MET A 124 -2.15 -10.51 -4.26
N GLY A 125 -1.04 -9.78 -4.16
CA GLY A 125 0.29 -10.35 -3.97
C GLY A 125 0.40 -11.18 -2.69
N MET A 126 -0.06 -10.64 -1.57
CA MET A 126 -0.05 -11.33 -0.27
C MET A 126 -0.86 -12.63 -0.32
N HIS A 127 -2.10 -12.60 -0.83
CA HIS A 127 -2.91 -13.81 -0.90
C HIS A 127 -2.35 -14.85 -1.89
N GLU A 128 -1.73 -14.42 -2.99
CA GLU A 128 -1.04 -15.35 -3.89
C GLU A 128 0.16 -16.03 -3.21
N GLN A 129 0.90 -15.29 -2.40
CA GLN A 129 2.02 -15.82 -1.61
C GLN A 129 1.54 -16.79 -0.52
N MET A 130 0.47 -16.44 0.18
CA MET A 130 -0.17 -17.33 1.16
C MET A 130 -0.72 -18.60 0.53
N ALA A 131 -1.22 -18.52 -0.71
CA ALA A 131 -1.65 -19.70 -1.44
C ALA A 131 -0.48 -20.68 -1.67
N ARG A 132 0.70 -20.16 -2.01
CA ARG A 132 1.92 -20.97 -2.22
C ARG A 132 2.43 -21.57 -0.92
N LEU A 133 2.50 -20.78 0.14
CA LEU A 133 2.88 -21.26 1.48
C LEU A 133 2.02 -22.45 1.89
N HIS A 134 0.69 -22.30 1.79
CA HIS A 134 -0.24 -23.38 2.13
C HIS A 134 -0.11 -24.60 1.24
N GLN A 135 0.18 -24.39 -0.05
CA GLN A 135 0.44 -25.48 -0.98
C GLN A 135 1.68 -26.29 -0.57
N GLN A 136 2.76 -25.62 -0.15
CA GLN A 136 3.98 -26.26 0.35
C GLN A 136 3.74 -27.03 1.66
N MET A 137 2.87 -26.50 2.53
CA MET A 137 2.46 -27.17 3.78
C MET A 137 1.46 -28.32 3.57
N GLY A 138 1.06 -28.62 2.33
CA GLY A 138 0.03 -29.64 2.03
C GLY A 138 -1.41 -29.22 2.36
N GLN A 139 -1.63 -27.95 2.71
CA GLN A 139 -2.93 -27.38 3.07
C GLN A 139 -3.71 -26.96 1.82
N GLN A 140 -4.12 -27.93 1.00
CA GLN A 140 -4.74 -27.70 -0.32
C GLN A 140 -6.00 -26.82 -0.27
N ASN A 141 -6.82 -26.94 0.79
CA ASN A 141 -8.02 -26.10 0.93
C ASN A 141 -7.64 -24.63 1.15
N MET A 142 -6.69 -24.37 2.04
CA MET A 142 -6.20 -23.03 2.36
C MET A 142 -5.50 -22.39 1.15
N ALA A 143 -4.72 -23.18 0.41
CA ALA A 143 -4.09 -22.74 -0.83
C ALA A 143 -5.13 -22.25 -1.86
N ARG A 144 -6.20 -23.02 -2.08
CA ARG A 144 -7.28 -22.63 -3.00
C ARG A 144 -8.02 -21.38 -2.56
N MET A 145 -8.34 -21.25 -1.27
CA MET A 145 -9.06 -20.08 -0.76
C MET A 145 -8.24 -18.79 -0.89
N ASN A 146 -6.95 -18.85 -0.57
CA ASN A 146 -6.06 -17.70 -0.75
C ASN A 146 -5.91 -17.33 -2.24
N ARG A 147 -5.75 -18.31 -3.14
CA ARG A 147 -5.70 -18.03 -4.59
C ARG A 147 -6.98 -17.36 -5.09
N ARG A 148 -8.15 -17.83 -4.62
CA ARG A 148 -9.43 -17.20 -4.94
C ARG A 148 -9.50 -15.74 -4.47
N LEU A 149 -9.02 -15.43 -3.26
CA LEU A 149 -8.96 -14.04 -2.79
C LEU A 149 -8.04 -13.19 -3.66
N SER A 150 -6.86 -13.69 -4.03
CA SER A 150 -5.95 -13.01 -4.96
C SER A 150 -6.64 -12.68 -6.30
N GLU A 151 -7.38 -13.63 -6.87
CA GLU A 151 -8.14 -13.43 -8.10
C GLU A 151 -9.24 -12.37 -7.94
N GLU A 152 -9.98 -12.36 -6.83
CA GLU A 152 -10.99 -11.32 -6.56
C GLU A 152 -10.34 -9.94 -6.40
N TYR A 153 -9.21 -9.86 -5.70
CA TYR A 153 -8.42 -8.63 -5.63
C TYR A 153 -7.98 -8.12 -7.00
N GLY A 154 -7.49 -9.03 -7.86
CA GLY A 154 -7.13 -8.70 -9.25
C GLY A 154 -8.31 -8.20 -10.11
N LYS A 155 -9.56 -8.56 -9.77
CA LYS A 155 -10.75 -8.00 -10.42
C LYS A 155 -11.03 -6.58 -9.92
N MET A 156 -10.93 -6.35 -8.61
CA MET A 156 -11.16 -5.03 -7.99
C MET A 156 -10.23 -3.97 -8.56
N ILE A 157 -8.94 -4.29 -8.75
CA ILE A 157 -7.95 -3.40 -9.37
C ILE A 157 -8.45 -2.87 -10.73
N LYS A 158 -9.08 -3.72 -11.55
CA LYS A 158 -9.53 -3.36 -12.91
C LYS A 158 -10.79 -2.50 -12.93
N MET A 159 -11.53 -2.45 -11.82
CA MET A 159 -12.80 -1.72 -11.71
C MET A 159 -12.62 -0.27 -11.24
N ILE A 160 -11.40 0.10 -10.83
CA ILE A 160 -11.09 1.41 -10.26
C ILE A 160 -10.35 2.21 -11.33
N PRO A 161 -10.97 3.25 -11.91
CA PRO A 161 -10.32 4.09 -12.92
C PRO A 161 -9.15 4.88 -12.30
N ASP A 162 -8.15 5.26 -13.10
CA ASP A 162 -7.00 6.09 -12.69
C ASP A 162 -6.09 5.52 -11.59
N LEU A 163 -5.52 4.34 -11.82
CA LEU A 163 -4.37 3.83 -11.03
C LEU A 163 -3.02 4.44 -11.45
N ASP A 164 -3.02 5.23 -12.54
CA ASP A 164 -1.80 5.74 -13.19
C ASP A 164 -1.56 7.25 -12.96
N GLU A 165 -2.44 7.96 -12.23
CA GLU A 165 -2.23 9.38 -11.92
C GLU A 165 -1.13 9.53 -10.85
N PRO A 166 -0.02 10.24 -11.15
CA PRO A 166 1.08 10.44 -10.21
C PRO A 166 0.57 11.14 -8.95
N THR A 167 0.98 10.65 -7.79
CA THR A 167 0.70 11.30 -6.50
C THR A 167 1.08 12.77 -6.53
N GLU A 168 0.14 13.65 -6.15
CA GLU A 168 0.40 15.08 -5.92
C GLU A 168 1.32 15.34 -4.72
N ILE A 169 1.69 14.30 -3.94
CA ILE A 169 2.77 14.40 -2.97
C ILE A 169 4.06 14.61 -3.74
N PRO A 170 4.83 15.67 -3.48
CA PRO A 170 6.15 15.77 -4.05
C PRO A 170 6.97 14.63 -3.45
N PHE A 171 7.20 13.57 -4.22
CA PHE A 171 8.15 12.51 -3.89
C PHE A 171 9.51 13.07 -3.42
N ASN A 172 9.83 14.28 -3.90
CA ASN A 172 11.01 15.09 -3.60
C ASN A 172 10.78 16.23 -2.59
N GLU A 173 9.71 16.23 -1.79
CA GLU A 173 9.58 17.25 -0.73
C GLU A 173 10.77 17.09 0.23
N GLU A 174 11.55 18.16 0.44
CA GLU A 174 12.70 18.13 1.35
C GLU A 174 12.19 17.82 2.77
N GLY A 175 12.54 16.65 3.29
CA GLY A 175 12.21 16.20 4.63
C GLY A 175 13.45 15.63 5.27
N ASP A 176 13.72 15.96 6.54
CA ASP A 176 14.86 15.39 7.25
C ASP A 176 14.55 13.94 7.68
N PRO A 177 15.19 12.92 7.09
CA PRO A 177 14.92 11.52 7.43
C PRO A 177 15.27 11.18 8.89
N THR A 178 16.14 11.97 9.52
CA THR A 178 16.57 11.77 10.92
C THR A 178 15.51 12.22 11.92
N LEU A 179 14.55 13.04 11.49
CA LEU A 179 13.39 13.44 12.29
C LEU A 179 12.22 12.46 12.14
N LEU A 180 12.30 11.54 11.18
CA LEU A 180 11.32 10.49 10.95
C LEU A 180 11.65 9.24 11.76
N ASN A 181 10.61 8.55 12.23
CA ASN A 181 10.77 7.31 12.99
C ASN A 181 10.69 6.11 12.03
N GLY A 182 11.85 5.59 11.63
CA GLY A 182 11.97 4.42 10.75
C GLY A 182 11.34 3.14 11.31
N GLU A 183 11.35 2.94 12.63
CA GLU A 183 10.67 1.81 13.29
C GLU A 183 9.14 1.90 13.13
N SER A 184 8.59 3.09 13.34
CA SER A 184 7.16 3.35 13.14
C SER A 184 6.77 3.13 11.67
N LEU A 185 7.58 3.63 10.73
CA LEU A 185 7.36 3.41 9.29
C LEU A 185 7.39 1.91 8.96
N PHE A 186 8.34 1.15 9.52
CA PHE A 186 8.42 -0.30 9.35
C PHE A 186 7.18 -1.01 9.90
N SER A 187 6.76 -0.68 11.11
CA SER A 187 5.59 -1.28 11.77
C SER A 187 4.31 -1.06 10.96
N GLN A 188 4.17 0.10 10.33
CA GLN A 188 2.96 0.45 9.57
C GLN A 188 2.95 -0.17 8.17
N ASN A 189 4.11 -0.27 7.51
CA ASN A 189 4.17 -0.57 6.08
C ASN A 189 4.70 -1.97 5.76
N CYS A 190 5.54 -2.55 6.63
CA CYS A 190 6.37 -3.70 6.28
C CYS A 190 6.13 -4.91 7.20
N ALA A 191 5.83 -4.66 8.48
CA ALA A 191 5.74 -5.69 9.51
C ALA A 191 4.66 -6.75 9.22
N SER A 192 3.60 -6.38 8.50
CA SER A 192 2.51 -7.30 8.12
C SER A 192 2.96 -8.47 7.25
N CYS A 193 4.06 -8.32 6.50
CA CYS A 193 4.64 -9.37 5.67
C CYS A 193 5.97 -9.86 6.25
N HIS A 194 6.84 -8.93 6.65
CA HIS A 194 8.18 -9.26 7.13
C HIS A 194 8.27 -9.57 8.63
N GLY A 195 7.12 -9.64 9.32
CA GLY A 195 7.03 -9.86 10.75
C GLY A 195 7.38 -8.60 11.57
N GLY A 196 6.90 -8.53 12.81
CA GLY A 196 7.14 -7.39 13.70
C GLY A 196 8.62 -7.14 13.99
N ASN A 197 9.43 -8.20 13.94
CA ASN A 197 10.88 -8.12 14.16
C ASN A 197 11.71 -8.06 12.86
N ALA A 198 11.07 -8.01 11.68
CA ALA A 198 11.74 -8.06 10.38
C ALA A 198 12.52 -9.36 10.09
N GLU A 199 12.14 -10.46 10.75
CA GLU A 199 12.70 -11.81 10.60
C GLU A 199 12.04 -12.61 9.47
N GLY A 200 10.99 -12.07 8.86
CA GLY A 200 10.24 -12.74 7.81
C GLY A 200 9.42 -13.93 8.33
N VAL A 201 9.00 -14.77 7.38
CA VAL A 201 8.29 -16.02 7.61
C VAL A 201 8.90 -17.05 6.67
N SER A 202 9.55 -18.08 7.23
CA SER A 202 10.25 -19.10 6.45
C SER A 202 9.38 -19.69 5.34
N GLY A 203 9.90 -19.71 4.11
CA GLY A 203 9.21 -20.22 2.92
C GLY A 203 8.14 -19.28 2.33
N ALA A 204 7.75 -18.22 3.03
CA ALA A 204 6.82 -17.21 2.54
C ALA A 204 7.54 -15.88 2.32
N PHE A 205 7.83 -15.14 3.40
CA PHE A 205 8.35 -13.78 3.35
C PHE A 205 9.81 -13.75 3.80
N PRO A 206 10.74 -13.15 3.04
CA PRO A 206 12.15 -13.17 3.39
C PRO A 206 12.44 -12.33 4.65
N PRO A 207 13.45 -12.73 5.47
CA PRO A 207 13.99 -11.87 6.51
C PRO A 207 14.59 -10.60 5.88
N LEU A 208 14.50 -9.48 6.58
CA LEU A 208 15.16 -8.23 6.19
C LEU A 208 16.42 -7.99 7.02
N LEU A 209 16.40 -8.31 8.32
CA LEU A 209 17.60 -8.14 9.16
C LEU A 209 18.72 -9.05 8.68
N ASN A 210 19.93 -8.50 8.59
CA ASN A 210 21.12 -9.20 8.13
C ASN A 210 21.01 -9.79 6.72
N SER A 211 19.99 -9.40 5.95
CA SER A 211 19.83 -9.83 4.56
C SER A 211 20.90 -9.15 3.71
N GLU A 212 21.51 -9.89 2.79
CA GLU A 212 22.44 -9.35 1.79
C GLU A 212 21.79 -8.28 0.91
N TRP A 213 20.47 -8.30 0.79
CA TRP A 213 19.68 -7.31 0.05
C TRP A 213 19.49 -6.00 0.82
N ILE A 214 19.54 -6.04 2.16
CA ILE A 214 19.46 -4.85 3.02
C ILE A 214 20.84 -4.31 3.34
N THR A 215 21.80 -5.19 3.61
CA THR A 215 23.14 -4.86 4.12
C THR A 215 24.19 -4.60 3.03
N GLY A 216 23.94 -5.09 1.82
CA GLY A 216 24.77 -4.85 0.63
C GLY A 216 24.65 -3.41 0.08
N ASP A 217 24.67 -3.28 -1.25
CA ASP A 217 24.49 -1.99 -1.92
C ASP A 217 23.13 -1.38 -1.54
N LYS A 218 23.15 -0.17 -0.96
CA LYS A 218 21.96 0.59 -0.57
C LYS A 218 21.02 0.88 -1.75
N SER A 219 21.53 0.87 -2.99
CA SER A 219 20.68 1.10 -4.17
C SER A 219 19.67 -0.04 -4.40
N THR A 220 20.00 -1.28 -4.05
CA THR A 220 19.11 -2.45 -4.23
C THR A 220 17.80 -2.32 -3.46
N PRO A 221 17.78 -2.10 -2.13
CA PRO A 221 16.53 -1.98 -1.40
C PRO A 221 15.74 -0.71 -1.78
N ILE A 222 16.42 0.37 -2.21
CA ILE A 222 15.75 1.55 -2.76
C ILE A 222 15.01 1.20 -4.05
N ARG A 223 15.67 0.53 -5.01
CA ARG A 223 15.04 0.09 -6.27
C ARG A 223 13.81 -0.79 -6.02
N ILE A 224 13.89 -1.68 -5.02
CA ILE A 224 12.78 -2.56 -4.64
C ILE A 224 11.61 -1.76 -4.07
N LEU A 225 11.84 -0.82 -3.15
CA LEU A 225 10.76 0.01 -2.60
C LEU A 225 10.12 0.91 -3.66
N LEU A 226 10.88 1.38 -4.65
CA LEU A 226 10.37 2.27 -5.68
C LEU A 226 9.57 1.56 -6.78
N HIS A 227 9.85 0.29 -7.06
CA HIS A 227 9.27 -0.40 -8.23
C HIS A 227 8.70 -1.79 -7.94
N GLY A 228 8.93 -2.33 -6.75
CA GLY A 228 8.57 -3.69 -6.36
C GLY A 228 9.58 -4.74 -6.79
N LEU A 229 9.36 -5.98 -6.34
CA LEU A 229 10.19 -7.16 -6.63
C LEU A 229 9.29 -8.35 -6.93
N GLN A 230 9.61 -9.15 -7.93
CA GLN A 230 8.86 -10.35 -8.28
C GLN A 230 9.78 -11.49 -8.71
N GLY A 231 9.28 -12.71 -8.56
CA GLY A 231 9.98 -13.90 -9.01
C GLY A 231 10.68 -14.65 -7.89
N GLU A 232 11.59 -15.53 -8.29
CA GLU A 232 12.43 -16.30 -7.38
C GLU A 232 13.60 -15.44 -6.90
N ILE A 233 13.85 -15.45 -5.59
CA ILE A 233 14.97 -14.78 -4.94
C ILE A 233 15.62 -15.73 -3.94
N GLU A 234 16.89 -15.48 -3.62
CA GLU A 234 17.58 -16.13 -2.51
C GLU A 234 17.90 -15.07 -1.45
N VAL A 235 17.60 -15.37 -0.19
CA VAL A 235 17.93 -14.53 0.97
C VAL A 235 18.46 -15.42 2.07
N GLN A 236 19.66 -15.16 2.56
CA GLN A 236 20.31 -15.97 3.61
C GLN A 236 20.31 -17.49 3.32
N GLY A 237 20.51 -17.87 2.06
CA GLY A 237 20.55 -19.27 1.63
C GLY A 237 19.18 -19.97 1.58
N GLN A 238 18.08 -19.22 1.70
CA GLN A 238 16.71 -19.73 1.53
C GLN A 238 16.07 -19.13 0.26
N THR A 239 15.33 -19.96 -0.47
CA THR A 239 14.63 -19.54 -1.68
C THR A 239 13.23 -19.04 -1.35
N TYR A 240 12.88 -17.87 -1.90
CA TYR A 240 11.55 -17.29 -1.79
C TYR A 240 11.00 -17.02 -3.19
N GLN A 241 9.69 -17.19 -3.35
CA GLN A 241 8.98 -16.94 -4.60
C GLN A 241 7.74 -16.11 -4.32
N GLY A 242 7.72 -14.86 -4.78
CA GLY A 242 6.64 -13.96 -4.45
C GLY A 242 6.58 -12.69 -5.30
N ILE A 243 5.75 -11.76 -4.84
CA ILE A 243 5.62 -10.42 -5.40
C ILE A 243 5.57 -9.46 -4.21
N MET A 244 6.53 -8.54 -4.15
CA MET A 244 6.53 -7.37 -3.27
C MET A 244 6.11 -6.15 -4.11
N PRO A 245 5.02 -5.45 -3.74
CA PRO A 245 4.55 -4.28 -4.47
C PRO A 245 5.51 -3.09 -4.30
N SER A 246 5.37 -2.09 -5.16
CA SER A 246 6.01 -0.78 -4.98
C SER A 246 5.38 -0.03 -3.80
N PHE A 247 6.16 0.84 -3.18
CA PHE A 247 5.76 1.79 -2.14
C PHE A 247 5.96 3.25 -2.56
N LYS A 248 6.34 3.51 -3.81
CA LYS A 248 6.69 4.85 -4.32
C LYS A 248 5.55 5.87 -4.19
N ALA A 249 4.30 5.45 -4.32
CA ALA A 249 3.15 6.36 -4.18
C ALA A 249 2.74 6.58 -2.72
N ARG A 250 3.29 5.81 -1.77
CA ARG A 250 2.90 5.89 -0.34
C ARG A 250 3.96 6.54 0.52
N LEU A 251 5.22 6.36 0.16
CA LEU A 251 6.36 6.82 0.92
C LEU A 251 7.13 7.87 0.11
N SER A 252 7.35 9.02 0.73
CA SER A 252 8.29 10.03 0.25
C SER A 252 9.72 9.49 0.22
N ALA A 253 10.61 10.17 -0.51
CA ALA A 253 12.02 9.80 -0.53
C ALA A 253 12.67 9.85 0.87
N ALA A 254 12.24 10.78 1.73
CA ALA A 254 12.73 10.89 3.10
C ALA A 254 12.25 9.72 3.99
N GLU A 255 11.00 9.28 3.84
CA GLU A 255 10.47 8.13 4.56
C GLU A 255 11.14 6.82 4.13
N ILE A 256 11.36 6.61 2.83
CA ILE A 256 12.12 5.47 2.31
C ILE A 256 13.54 5.46 2.90
N ALA A 257 14.20 6.61 2.93
CA ALA A 257 15.54 6.76 3.49
C ALA A 257 15.59 6.43 5.00
N SER A 258 14.64 6.95 5.78
CA SER A 258 14.53 6.69 7.23
C SER A 258 14.23 5.21 7.52
N LEU A 259 13.29 4.61 6.79
CA LEU A 259 12.93 3.19 6.89
C LEU A 259 14.14 2.27 6.62
N LEU A 260 14.85 2.51 5.51
CA LEU A 260 16.01 1.70 5.14
C LEU A 260 17.18 1.90 6.09
N THR A 261 17.37 3.12 6.60
CA THR A 261 18.37 3.41 7.63
C THR A 261 18.08 2.61 8.90
N TYR A 262 16.83 2.61 9.39
CA TYR A 262 16.43 1.81 10.54
C TYR A 262 16.73 0.31 10.36
N LEU A 263 16.42 -0.26 9.19
CA LEU A 263 16.70 -1.69 8.91
C LEU A 263 18.20 -1.99 8.86
N ARG A 264 19.01 -1.07 8.34
CA ARG A 264 20.48 -1.20 8.29
C ARG A 264 21.09 -1.06 9.69
N GLU A 265 20.61 -0.13 10.51
CA GLU A 265 21.05 0.05 11.91
C GLU A 265 20.63 -1.12 12.82
N LYS A 266 19.48 -1.74 12.56
CA LYS A 266 19.00 -2.92 13.29
C LYS A 266 19.72 -4.20 12.88
N SER A 267 20.41 -4.20 11.73
CA SER A 267 21.24 -5.32 11.29
C SER A 267 22.60 -5.30 11.98
N ASP A 268 23.22 -6.47 12.10
CA ASP A 268 24.53 -6.66 12.71
C ASP A 268 25.63 -6.06 11.84
N GLY A 269 26.13 -4.88 12.22
CA GLY A 269 27.24 -4.24 11.53
C GLY A 269 27.17 -2.72 11.60
N ASP A 270 28.14 -2.08 10.96
CA ASP A 270 28.14 -0.64 10.73
C ASP A 270 27.91 -0.40 9.24
N TYR A 271 26.64 -0.30 8.87
CA TYR A 271 26.21 -0.13 7.49
C TYR A 271 25.91 1.35 7.22
N PRO A 272 26.37 1.92 6.09
CA PRO A 272 26.07 3.31 5.76
C PRO A 272 24.56 3.57 5.76
N THR A 273 24.16 4.72 6.31
CA THR A 273 22.77 5.17 6.28
C THR A 273 22.32 5.46 4.85
N VAL A 274 21.00 5.49 4.65
CA VAL A 274 20.39 5.90 3.40
C VAL A 274 19.90 7.33 3.56
N SER A 275 20.35 8.23 2.69
CA SER A 275 19.89 9.62 2.67
C SER A 275 18.70 9.80 1.72
N GLN A 276 17.92 10.86 1.89
CA GLN A 276 16.88 11.24 0.92
C GLN A 276 17.47 11.40 -0.49
N GLN A 277 18.67 11.99 -0.58
CA GLN A 277 19.34 12.22 -1.87
C GLN A 277 19.65 10.91 -2.59
N ASP A 278 20.07 9.86 -1.87
CA ASP A 278 20.27 8.53 -2.47
C ASP A 278 19.00 8.00 -3.12
N VAL A 279 17.86 8.18 -2.44
CA VAL A 279 16.56 7.73 -2.93
C VAL A 279 16.14 8.50 -4.18
N VAL A 280 16.34 9.82 -4.18
CA VAL A 280 16.04 10.69 -5.33
C VAL A 280 16.93 10.35 -6.54
N GLU A 281 18.22 10.09 -6.33
CA GLU A 281 19.15 9.71 -7.39
C GLU A 281 18.77 8.38 -8.06
N VAL A 282 18.41 7.37 -7.26
CA VAL A 282 17.92 6.09 -7.77
C VAL A 282 16.59 6.27 -8.49
N ALA A 283 15.66 7.04 -7.93
CA ALA A 283 14.36 7.30 -8.56
C ALA A 283 14.49 7.97 -9.93
N ASN A 284 15.41 8.94 -10.05
CA ASN A 284 15.70 9.61 -11.32
C ASN A 284 16.30 8.64 -12.35
N SER A 285 17.25 7.81 -11.92
CA SER A 285 17.93 6.81 -12.76
C SER A 285 16.97 5.77 -13.36
N PHE A 286 15.87 5.47 -12.67
CA PHE A 286 14.87 4.49 -13.08
C PHE A 286 13.46 5.09 -13.26
N SER A 287 13.39 6.37 -13.60
CA SER A 287 12.13 7.13 -13.73
C SER A 287 11.14 6.54 -14.74
N ASN A 288 11.63 5.92 -15.83
CA ASN A 288 10.81 5.31 -16.86
C ASN A 288 10.37 3.87 -16.54
N ARG A 289 10.83 3.27 -15.44
CA ARG A 289 10.46 1.90 -15.09
C ARG A 289 9.09 1.89 -14.42
N THR A 290 8.22 0.98 -14.87
CA THR A 290 6.86 0.78 -14.33
C THR A 290 6.60 -0.66 -13.88
N THR A 291 7.58 -1.55 -14.03
CA THR A 291 7.45 -2.98 -13.70
C THR A 291 8.29 -3.38 -12.49
N PRO A 292 7.87 -4.40 -11.71
CA PRO A 292 8.69 -4.94 -10.62
C PRO A 292 10.02 -5.50 -11.10
N TRP A 293 11.04 -5.45 -10.25
CA TRP A 293 12.35 -6.05 -10.49
C TRP A 293 12.30 -7.57 -10.39
N SER A 294 13.20 -8.26 -11.08
CA SER A 294 13.58 -9.65 -10.79
C SER A 294 14.95 -9.71 -10.10
N ALA A 295 15.24 -10.80 -9.37
CA ALA A 295 16.58 -11.01 -8.80
C ALA A 295 17.69 -10.91 -9.86
N SER A 296 17.43 -11.45 -11.05
CA SER A 296 18.41 -11.44 -12.15
C SER A 296 18.74 -10.05 -12.68
N GLU A 297 17.80 -9.10 -12.56
CA GLU A 297 18.03 -7.70 -12.94
C GLU A 297 18.79 -6.95 -11.84
N LEU A 298 18.44 -7.18 -10.57
CA LEU A 298 19.10 -6.51 -9.43
C LEU A 298 20.54 -6.98 -9.22
N ASN A 299 20.85 -8.24 -9.56
CA ASN A 299 22.21 -8.78 -9.46
C ASN A 299 23.12 -8.34 -10.62
N LYS A 300 22.61 -7.58 -11.58
CA LYS A 300 23.36 -7.02 -12.72
C LYS A 300 23.51 -5.51 -12.54
N ASN A 301 24.32 -5.10 -11.56
CA ASN A 301 24.83 -3.75 -11.29
C ASN A 301 23.93 -2.56 -11.73
#